data_AF-A0A930Z6H3-F1
#
_entry.id   AF-A0A930Z6H3-F1
#
_cell.length_a   1.000
_cell.length_b   1.000
_cell.length_c   1.000
_cell.angle_alpha   90.00
_cell.angle_beta   90.00
_cell.angle_gamma   90.00
#
_symmetry.space_group_name_H-M   'P 1'
#
loop_
_entity.id
_entity.type
_entity.pdbx_description
1 polymer ?
#
loop_
_entity_poly.entity_id
_entity_poly.type
_entity_poly.pdbx_seq_one_letter_code
_entity_poly.pdbx_strand_id
1 'polypeptide(L)' 'MALENGPRSPGDDAGKWNAALPETIPPPTYAPAFLALGVTLLLFGVVSSYIFSAAGFVLIVVSISKWVGELLHGE' A
#
# COMPACT_ATOMS: atom_id res chain seq x y z
N MET A 1 54.34 -4.57 28.10
CA MET A 1 53.76 -4.17 26.79
C MET A 1 52.65 -5.18 26.51
N ALA A 2 51.41 -4.73 26.65
CA ALA A 2 50.23 -5.57 26.84
C ALA A 2 49.84 -6.32 25.56
N LEU A 3 49.74 -7.64 25.67
CA LEU A 3 49.12 -8.52 24.69
C LEU A 3 47.66 -8.74 25.12
N GLU A 4 46.74 -7.95 24.57
CA GLU A 4 45.32 -8.31 24.64
C GLU A 4 44.61 -7.87 23.36
N ASN A 5 44.91 -8.57 22.26
CA ASN A 5 43.95 -8.72 21.18
C ASN A 5 43.07 -9.91 21.56
N GLY A 6 42.01 -9.63 22.33
CA GLY A 6 41.00 -10.63 22.70
C GLY A 6 40.38 -11.28 21.47
N PRO A 7 39.87 -12.51 21.57
CA PRO A 7 39.29 -13.21 20.44
C PRO A 7 38.13 -12.39 19.88
N ARG A 8 38.21 -11.98 18.61
CA ARG A 8 37.02 -11.45 17.91
C ARG A 8 35.99 -12.56 17.93
N SER A 9 34.88 -12.34 18.63
CA SER A 9 33.75 -13.24 18.60
C SER A 9 33.22 -13.27 17.17
N PRO A 10 33.14 -14.43 16.47
CA PRO A 10 32.54 -14.51 15.14
C PRO A 10 31.03 -14.15 15.09
N GLY A 11 30.50 -13.58 16.17
CA GLY A 11 29.10 -13.18 16.34
C GLY A 11 28.87 -11.68 16.48
N ASP A 12 29.90 -10.83 16.55
CA ASP A 12 29.69 -9.38 16.78
C ASP A 12 29.13 -8.64 15.55
N ASP A 13 29.23 -9.25 14.36
CA ASP A 13 28.68 -8.74 13.10
C ASP A 13 27.52 -9.62 12.56
N ALA A 14 27.33 -10.81 13.14
CA ALA A 14 26.36 -11.80 12.69
C ALA A 14 25.00 -11.58 13.36
N GLY A 15 24.33 -10.50 12.96
CA GLY A 15 22.92 -10.32 13.27
C GLY A 15 22.59 -9.07 14.07
N LYS A 16 23.05 -7.90 13.63
CA LYS A 16 22.30 -6.68 13.89
C LYS A 16 21.01 -6.73 13.06
N TRP A 17 20.09 -7.60 13.46
CA TRP A 17 18.75 -7.67 12.90
C TRP A 17 18.10 -6.31 13.12
N ASN A 18 17.73 -5.64 12.03
CA ASN A 18 16.90 -4.44 12.14
C ASN A 18 15.52 -4.90 12.60
N ALA A 19 14.98 -4.31 13.66
CA ALA A 19 13.58 -4.51 14.02
C ALA A 19 12.72 -4.18 12.79
N ALA A 20 11.87 -5.11 12.38
CA ALA A 20 10.95 -4.87 11.27
C ALA A 20 9.96 -3.79 11.70
N LEU A 21 10.19 -2.54 11.28
CA LEU A 21 9.13 -1.52 11.27
C LEU A 21 8.29 -1.73 10.01
N PRO A 22 6.95 -1.66 10.10
CA PRO A 22 6.19 -0.90 11.11
C PRO A 22 5.46 -1.77 12.15
N GLU A 23 5.37 -1.25 13.38
CA GLU A 23 4.60 -1.83 14.50
C GLU A 23 3.08 -1.61 14.37
N THR A 24 2.64 -0.93 13.31
CA THR A 24 1.23 -0.73 12.98
C THR A 24 0.93 -1.28 11.58
N ILE A 25 -0.02 -2.21 11.52
CA ILE A 25 -0.55 -2.72 10.26
C ILE A 25 -1.58 -1.70 9.76
N PRO A 26 -1.43 -1.16 8.53
CA PRO A 26 -2.41 -0.24 7.96
C PRO A 26 -3.80 -0.88 8.00
N PRO A 27 -4.84 -0.10 8.36
CA PRO A 27 -6.20 -0.62 8.39
C PRO A 27 -6.61 -1.15 7.00
N PRO A 28 -7.52 -2.14 6.93
CA PRO A 28 -7.99 -2.66 5.65
C PRO A 28 -8.64 -1.55 4.82
N THR A 29 -8.12 -1.33 3.61
CA THR A 29 -8.68 -0.35 2.64
C THR A 29 -9.59 -1.04 1.63
N TYR A 30 -10.77 -0.45 1.41
CA TYR A 30 -11.72 -0.92 0.39
C TYR A 30 -11.56 -0.17 -0.94
N ALA A 31 -10.71 0.86 -1.01
CA ALA A 31 -10.60 1.71 -2.17
C ALA A 31 -10.25 0.94 -3.48
N PRO A 32 -9.32 -0.04 -3.48
CA PRO A 32 -9.00 -0.82 -4.68
C PRO A 32 -10.19 -1.60 -5.24
N ALA A 33 -11.08 -2.11 -4.38
CA ALA A 33 -12.26 -2.86 -4.80
C ALA A 33 -13.27 -1.94 -5.52
N PHE A 34 -13.50 -0.74 -4.97
CA PHE A 34 -14.33 0.26 -5.63
C PHE A 34 -13.73 0.71 -6.96
N LEU A 35 -12.41 0.84 -7.06
CA LEU A 35 -11.75 1.18 -8.32
C LEU A 35 -12.05 0.15 -9.41
N ALA A 36 -11.88 -1.13 -9.08
CA ALA A 36 -12.14 -2.24 -10.00
C ALA A 36 -13.61 -2.26 -10.46
N LEU A 37 -14.56 -2.02 -9.54
CA LEU A 37 -15.98 -1.90 -9.86
C LEU A 37 -16.24 -0.73 -10.83
N GLY A 38 -15.60 0.41 -10.60
CA GLY A 38 -15.72 1.60 -11.44
C GLY A 38 -15.21 1.36 -12.85
N VAL A 39 -14.04 0.72 -12.98
CA VAL A 39 -13.48 0.30 -14.27
C VAL A 39 -14.42 -0.68 -14.99
N THR A 40 -14.96 -1.65 -14.26
CA THR A 40 -15.90 -2.64 -14.82
C THR A 40 -17.16 -1.95 -15.35
N LEU A 41 -17.76 -1.06 -14.56
CA LEU A 41 -18.95 -0.29 -14.96
C LEU A 41 -18.67 0.67 -16.11
N LEU A 42 -17.48 1.28 -16.14
CA LEU A 42 -17.06 2.15 -17.23
C LEU A 42 -16.97 1.36 -18.54
N LEU A 43 -16.22 0.26 -18.54
CA LEU A 43 -16.04 -0.56 -19.75
C LEU A 43 -17.36 -1.21 -20.20
N PHE A 44 -18.15 -1.74 -19.27
CA PHE A 44 -19.47 -2.26 -19.56
C PHE A 44 -20.42 -1.18 -20.09
N GLY A 45 -20.36 0.02 -19.50
CA GLY A 45 -21.19 1.16 -19.90
C GLY A 45 -20.87 1.65 -21.31
N VAL A 46 -19.60 1.65 -21.71
CA VAL A 46 -19.20 2.07 -23.06
C VAL A 46 -19.90 1.21 -24.12
N VAL A 47 -20.13 -0.08 -23.83
CA VAL A 47 -20.81 -1.01 -24.75
C VAL A 47 -22.34 -0.95 -24.61
N SER A 48 -22.86 -0.71 -23.41
CA SER A 48 -24.30 -0.84 -23.12
C SER A 48 -25.05 0.49 -23.02
N SER A 49 -24.54 1.47 -22.29
CA SER A 49 -25.16 2.78 -22.06
C SER A 49 -24.19 3.78 -21.44
N TYR A 50 -24.17 5.00 -21.98
CA TYR A 50 -23.39 6.12 -21.48
C TYR A 50 -23.67 6.47 -20.00
N ILE A 51 -24.86 6.12 -19.48
CA ILE A 51 -25.19 6.34 -18.06
C ILE A 51 -24.30 5.49 -17.16
N PHE A 52 -24.11 4.21 -17.50
CA PHE A 52 -23.21 3.33 -16.75
C PHE A 52 -21.75 3.80 -16.86
N SER A 53 -21.34 4.33 -18.02
CA SER A 53 -20.01 4.92 -18.19
C SER A 53 -19.79 6.12 -17.29
N ALA A 54 -20.75 7.05 -17.24
CA ALA A 54 -20.66 8.23 -16.38
C ALA A 54 -20.58 7.82 -14.90
N ALA A 55 -21.41 6.87 -14.47
CA ALA A 55 -21.38 6.34 -13.10
C ALA A 55 -20.03 5.68 -12.77
N GLY A 56 -19.51 4.83 -13.67
CA GLY A 56 -18.21 4.18 -13.50
C GLY A 56 -17.06 5.19 -13.41
N PHE A 57 -17.08 6.22 -14.25
CA PHE A 57 -16.07 7.29 -14.23
C PHE A 57 -16.07 8.06 -12.90
N VAL A 58 -17.24 8.46 -12.41
CA VAL A 58 -17.37 9.13 -11.11
C VAL A 58 -16.84 8.24 -9.98
N LEU A 59 -17.17 6.96 -10.00
CA LEU A 59 -16.71 6.00 -9.00
C LEU A 59 -15.18 5.85 -8.99
N ILE A 60 -14.56 5.81 -10.18
CA ILE A 60 -13.10 5.77 -10.33
C ILE A 60 -12.46 7.01 -9.70
N VAL A 61 -12.95 8.21 -10.02
CA VAL A 61 -12.39 9.46 -9.49
C VAL A 61 -12.47 9.49 -7.96
N VAL A 62 -13.64 9.18 -7.40
CA VAL A 62 -13.84 9.16 -5.93
C VAL A 62 -12.97 8.10 -5.26
N SER A 63 -12.88 6.91 -5.84
CA SER A 63 -12.06 5.82 -5.32
C SER A 63 -10.57 6.19 -5.29
N ILE A 64 -10.04 6.76 -6.39
CA ILE A 64 -8.65 7.22 -6.44
C ILE A 64 -8.39 8.34 -5.44
N SER A 65 -9.27 9.35 -5.37
CA SER A 65 -9.11 10.44 -4.41
C SER A 65 -9.10 9.95 -2.97
N LYS A 66 -9.99 9.01 -2.61
CA LYS A 66 -10.02 8.40 -1.28
C LYS A 66 -8.76 7.58 -1.03
N TRP A 67 -8.34 6.75 -1.99
CA TRP A 67 -7.18 5.87 -1.82
C TRP A 67 -5.88 6.67 -1.66
N VAL A 68 -5.67 7.66 -2.53
CA VAL A 68 -4.52 8.56 -2.46
C VAL A 68 -4.57 9.40 -1.18
N GLY A 69 -5.76 9.82 -0.75
CA GLY A 69 -5.96 10.49 0.53
C GLY A 69 -5.55 9.65 1.73
N GLU A 70 -5.93 8.37 1.77
CA GLU A 70 -5.52 7.41 2.81
C GLU A 70 -4.00 7.21 2.84
N LEU A 71 -3.38 7.08 1.67
CA LEU A 71 -1.91 6.92 1.57
C LEU A 71 -1.14 8.18 1.99
N LEU A 72 -1.69 9.37 1.75
CA LEU A 72 -1.06 10.65 2.07
C LEU A 72 -1.26 11.08 3.53
N HIS A 73 -2.45 10.83 4.10
CA HIS A 73 -2.77 11.27 5.46
C HIS A 73 -2.42 10.24 6.53
N GLY A 74 -2.10 9.00 6.15
CA GLY A 74 -1.36 8.04 6.97
C GLY A 74 -1.88 7.83 8.39
N GLU A 75 -3.21 7.78 8.58
CA GLU A 75 -3.83 7.26 9.80
C GLU A 75 -3.81 5.72 9.80
#